data_AF-A0A936GM78-F1
#
_entry.id   AF-A0A936GM78-F1
#
_cell.length_a   1.000
_cell.length_b   1.000
_cell.length_c   1.000
_cell.angle_alpha   90.00
_cell.angle_beta   90.00
_cell.angle_gamma   90.00
#
_symmetry.space_group_name_H-M   'P 1'
#
loop_
_entity.id
_entity.type
_entity.pdbx_description
1 polymer ?
#
loop_
_entity_poly.entity_id
_entity_poly.type
_entity_poly.pdbx_seq_one_letter_code
_entity_poly.pdbx_strand_id
1 'polypeptide(L)'
;MNAIKQNLRQLLFNRQLLWITLFSIAMGMLESAVVIYLREIYYPQGFMFPLKPTSTNIAITELVREFATLVMLLSIAVLVGKSAIERFAWFLFCFAVWDIFYYIFLYVFIDWPASVFEWDVLFLLPTMWVGPVWAPVLLSITMIFLAMSILYNQKRKMPNTLNKKVLLLLISGSLIVIVSFCIDFYMYLINSFPNQSIDKLFFSENIFEYSLSYVPQTFYIEIFLLGFFMILAGIIIYLFQKRECVDQLLEINQQGNSKYLKCRIC
;
A
#
# COMPACT_ATOMS: atom_id res chain seq x y z
N MET A 1 -22.18 13.46 -19.23
CA MET A 1 -21.08 14.19 -18.56
C MET A 1 -21.47 14.81 -17.21
N ASN A 2 -22.67 15.40 -17.07
CA ASN A 2 -23.11 16.05 -15.81
C ASN A 2 -23.34 15.08 -14.63
N ALA A 3 -23.96 13.92 -14.86
CA ALA A 3 -24.18 12.93 -13.80
C ALA A 3 -22.89 12.31 -13.23
N ILE A 4 -21.89 12.07 -14.09
CA ILE A 4 -20.56 11.58 -13.66
C ILE A 4 -19.87 12.63 -12.77
N LYS A 5 -19.85 13.89 -13.22
CA LYS A 5 -19.32 15.00 -12.42
C LYS A 5 -20.05 15.15 -11.09
N GLN A 6 -21.37 15.01 -11.07
CA GLN A 6 -22.18 15.13 -9.85
C GLN A 6 -21.94 13.97 -8.86
N ASN A 7 -21.81 12.73 -9.35
CA ASN A 7 -21.49 11.57 -8.52
C ASN A 7 -20.05 11.60 -7.98
N LEU A 8 -19.07 12.04 -8.78
CA LEU A 8 -17.71 12.30 -8.32
C LEU A 8 -17.68 13.38 -7.24
N ARG A 9 -18.43 14.46 -7.43
CA ARG A 9 -18.57 15.53 -6.44
C ARG A 9 -19.18 14.98 -5.14
N GLN A 10 -20.26 14.21 -5.20
CA GLN A 10 -20.84 13.56 -4.01
C GLN A 10 -19.93 12.50 -3.36
N LEU A 11 -19.00 11.89 -4.10
CA LEU A 11 -17.96 11.03 -3.52
C LEU A 11 -16.92 11.86 -2.76
N LEU A 12 -16.39 12.91 -3.39
CA LEU A 12 -15.39 13.81 -2.81
C LEU A 12 -15.93 14.56 -1.58
N PHE A 13 -17.20 14.95 -1.58
CA PHE A 13 -17.87 15.59 -0.44
C PHE A 13 -18.57 14.59 0.50
N ASN A 14 -18.20 13.30 0.45
CA ASN A 14 -18.69 12.33 1.40
C ASN A 14 -18.04 12.55 2.77
N ARG A 15 -18.85 12.76 3.82
CA ARG A 15 -18.37 12.86 5.21
C ARG A 15 -17.47 11.68 5.59
N GLN A 16 -17.80 10.46 5.14
CA GLN A 16 -16.99 9.28 5.43
C GLN A 16 -15.59 9.40 4.81
N LEU A 17 -15.50 9.77 3.53
CA LEU A 17 -14.20 9.92 2.85
C LEU A 17 -13.35 11.00 3.51
N LEU A 18 -13.96 12.13 3.87
CA LEU A 18 -13.28 13.21 4.58
C LEU A 18 -12.68 12.74 5.92
N TRP A 19 -13.49 12.13 6.78
CA TRP A 19 -13.03 11.67 8.10
C TRP A 19 -11.99 10.55 8.01
N ILE A 20 -12.12 9.66 7.03
CA ILE A 20 -11.14 8.60 6.80
C ILE A 20 -9.83 9.19 6.29
N THR A 21 -9.88 10.16 5.38
CA THR A 21 -8.67 10.87 4.92
C THR A 21 -8.00 11.56 6.10
N LEU A 22 -8.74 12.30 6.92
CA LEU A 22 -8.21 12.96 8.11
C LEU A 22 -7.60 11.95 9.11
N PHE A 23 -8.26 10.81 9.33
CA PHE A 23 -7.74 9.74 10.15
C PHE A 23 -6.40 9.20 9.61
N SER A 24 -6.34 8.90 8.31
CA SER A 24 -5.12 8.38 7.68
C SER A 24 -3.96 9.37 7.72
N ILE A 25 -4.24 10.66 7.52
CA ILE A 25 -3.26 11.74 7.67
C ILE A 25 -2.77 11.80 9.13
N ALA A 26 -3.67 11.81 10.10
CA ALA A 26 -3.30 11.85 11.52
C ALA A 26 -2.48 10.63 11.94
N MET A 27 -2.83 9.43 11.45
CA MET A 27 -2.04 8.23 11.64
C MET A 27 -0.66 8.33 10.98
N GLY A 28 -0.57 8.96 9.81
CA GLY A 28 0.71 9.22 9.15
C GLY A 28 1.62 10.06 10.04
N MET A 29 1.06 11.11 10.66
CA MET A 29 1.80 11.96 11.60
C MET A 29 2.25 11.19 12.85
N LEU A 30 1.41 10.32 13.41
CA LEU A 30 1.77 9.49 14.57
C LEU A 30 3.01 8.63 14.27
N GLU A 31 3.02 8.02 13.10
CA GLU A 31 4.09 7.14 12.65
C GLU A 31 5.36 7.94 12.31
N SER A 32 5.22 9.07 11.62
CA SER A 32 6.32 10.00 11.37
C SER A 32 6.93 10.53 12.67
N ALA A 33 6.14 10.84 13.70
CA ALA A 33 6.67 11.34 14.97
C ALA A 33 7.62 10.34 15.63
N VAL A 34 7.27 9.05 15.64
CA VAL A 34 8.15 8.01 16.17
C VAL A 34 9.44 7.93 15.35
N VAL A 35 9.35 7.93 14.02
CA VAL A 35 10.53 7.88 13.14
C VAL A 35 11.41 9.13 13.29
N ILE A 36 10.82 10.31 13.45
CA ILE A 36 11.55 11.57 13.72
C ILE A 36 12.32 11.42 15.03
N TYR A 37 11.68 10.97 16.12
CA TYR A 37 12.37 10.77 17.39
C TYR A 37 13.50 9.74 17.28
N LEU A 38 13.29 8.63 16.58
CA LEU A 38 14.33 7.65 16.33
C LEU A 38 15.49 8.26 15.53
N ARG A 39 15.21 9.07 14.51
CA ARG A 39 16.24 9.73 13.70
C ARG A 39 16.99 10.80 14.49
N GLU A 40 16.35 11.56 15.35
CA GLU A 40 17.03 12.51 16.24
C GLU A 40 17.95 11.80 17.25
N ILE A 41 17.49 10.69 17.85
CA ILE A 41 18.26 9.95 18.85
C ILE A 41 19.44 9.20 18.21
N TYR A 42 19.19 8.49 17.11
CA TYR A 42 20.18 7.60 16.50
C TYR A 42 20.96 8.26 15.38
N TYR A 43 20.39 9.21 14.64
CA TYR A 43 20.97 9.79 13.43
C TYR A 43 21.05 11.33 13.47
N PRO A 44 21.72 11.93 14.48
CA PRO A 44 21.77 13.39 14.65
C PRO A 44 22.49 14.14 13.51
N GLN A 45 23.14 13.41 12.59
CA GLN A 45 23.83 13.95 11.41
C GLN A 45 23.10 13.62 10.10
N GLY A 46 21.87 13.12 10.18
CA GLY A 46 21.09 12.64 9.04
C GLY A 46 21.03 11.11 8.96
N PHE A 47 19.90 10.62 8.44
CA PHE A 47 19.65 9.19 8.25
C PHE A 47 20.52 8.62 7.12
N MET A 48 21.17 7.50 7.39
CA MET A 48 21.98 6.78 6.41
C MET A 48 22.04 5.29 6.78
N PHE A 49 22.22 4.44 5.77
CA PHE A 49 22.58 3.04 6.00
C PHE A 49 24.07 2.89 6.34
N PRO A 50 24.46 1.84 7.10
CA PRO A 50 23.59 0.81 7.65
C PRO A 50 22.83 1.27 8.90
N LEU A 51 21.84 0.49 9.33
CA LEU A 51 21.09 0.84 10.53
C LEU A 51 21.99 0.83 11.76
N LYS A 52 21.90 1.86 12.60
CA LYS A 52 22.66 1.92 13.85
C LYS A 52 22.19 0.84 14.82
N PRO A 53 23.12 0.28 15.63
CA PRO A 53 22.78 -0.64 16.70
C PRO A 53 21.75 -0.01 17.66
N THR A 54 20.55 -0.57 17.67
CA THR A 54 19.50 -0.24 18.64
C THR A 54 19.39 -1.35 19.66
N SER A 55 18.89 -1.05 20.87
CA SER A 55 18.62 -2.10 21.85
C SER A 55 17.55 -3.05 21.31
N THR A 56 17.63 -4.34 21.67
CA THR A 56 16.66 -5.37 21.28
C THR A 56 15.23 -4.97 21.63
N ASN A 57 15.02 -4.28 22.75
CA ASN A 57 13.71 -3.79 23.17
C ASN A 57 13.13 -2.76 22.18
N ILE A 58 13.96 -1.86 21.65
CA ILE A 58 13.51 -0.84 20.68
C ILE A 58 13.19 -1.51 19.35
N ALA A 59 14.03 -2.44 18.89
CA ALA A 59 13.78 -3.23 17.70
C ALA A 59 12.44 -4.01 17.75
N ILE A 60 12.18 -4.72 18.85
CA ILE A 60 10.90 -5.42 19.06
C ILE A 60 9.74 -4.43 19.12
N THR A 61 9.93 -3.28 19.77
CA THR A 61 8.91 -2.23 19.84
C THR A 61 8.54 -1.73 18.44
N GLU A 62 9.52 -1.51 17.56
CA GLU A 62 9.26 -1.10 16.17
C GLU A 62 8.50 -2.17 15.39
N LEU A 63 8.86 -3.44 15.54
CA LEU A 63 8.16 -4.55 14.89
C LEU A 63 6.68 -4.63 15.32
N VAL A 64 6.44 -4.52 16.64
CA VAL A 64 5.09 -4.53 17.21
C VAL A 64 4.31 -3.28 16.81
N ARG A 65 4.97 -2.13 16.74
CA ARG A 65 4.38 -0.86 16.31
C ARG A 65 3.88 -0.94 14.86
N GLU A 66 4.72 -1.39 13.93
CA GLU A 66 4.29 -1.57 12.53
C GLU A 66 3.12 -2.54 12.40
N PHE A 67 3.16 -3.66 13.13
CA PHE A 67 2.03 -4.60 13.17
C PHE A 67 0.76 -3.92 13.70
N ALA A 68 0.87 -3.15 14.78
CA ALA A 68 -0.25 -2.40 15.35
C ALA A 68 -0.81 -1.39 14.33
N THR A 69 0.04 -0.71 13.56
CA THR A 69 -0.39 0.20 12.48
C THR A 69 -1.22 -0.50 11.43
N LEU A 70 -0.78 -1.67 10.96
CA LEU A 70 -1.56 -2.49 10.02
C LEU A 70 -2.93 -2.88 10.61
N VAL A 71 -2.97 -3.27 11.88
CA VAL A 71 -4.22 -3.61 12.59
C VAL A 71 -5.15 -2.40 12.70
N MET A 72 -4.62 -1.22 13.02
CA MET A 72 -5.41 0.02 13.13
C MET A 72 -6.03 0.41 11.78
N LEU A 73 -5.25 0.40 10.70
CA LEU A 73 -5.72 0.70 9.35
C LEU A 73 -6.77 -0.30 8.87
N LEU A 74 -6.54 -1.60 9.10
CA LEU A 74 -7.49 -2.66 8.79
C LEU A 74 -8.79 -2.52 9.60
N SER A 75 -8.69 -2.15 10.88
CA SER A 75 -9.85 -2.01 11.76
C SER A 75 -10.81 -0.94 11.26
N ILE A 76 -10.33 0.25 10.88
CA ILE A 76 -11.16 1.31 10.28
C ILE A 76 -11.80 0.84 8.97
N ALA A 77 -11.04 0.15 8.13
CA ALA A 77 -11.54 -0.39 6.87
C ALA A 77 -12.70 -1.38 7.08
N VAL A 78 -12.58 -2.27 8.08
CA VAL A 78 -13.61 -3.24 8.46
C VAL A 78 -14.86 -2.57 9.04
N LEU A 79 -14.68 -1.54 9.87
CA LEU A 79 -15.78 -0.79 10.51
C LEU A 79 -16.60 0.01 9.50
N VAL A 80 -15.95 0.60 8.49
CA VAL A 80 -16.63 1.45 7.49
C VAL A 80 -17.22 0.61 6.36
N GLY A 81 -16.51 -0.41 5.90
CA GLY A 81 -16.89 -1.18 4.71
C GLY A 81 -18.04 -2.16 4.97
N LYS A 82 -19.05 -2.15 4.09
CA LYS A 82 -20.23 -3.02 4.20
C LYS A 82 -20.06 -4.38 3.52
N SER A 83 -19.07 -4.50 2.63
CA SER A 83 -18.74 -5.74 1.90
C SER A 83 -17.23 -5.98 1.91
N ALA A 84 -16.78 -7.21 1.63
CA ALA A 84 -15.35 -7.54 1.60
C ALA A 84 -14.55 -6.66 0.62
N ILE A 85 -15.10 -6.40 -0.58
CA ILE A 85 -14.47 -5.52 -1.58
C ILE A 85 -14.43 -4.06 -1.10
N GLU A 86 -15.48 -3.59 -0.43
CA GLU A 86 -15.52 -2.23 0.12
C GLU A 86 -14.53 -2.06 1.28
N ARG A 87 -14.44 -3.05 2.18
CA ARG A 87 -13.43 -3.08 3.25
C ARG A 87 -12.03 -3.08 2.66
N PHE A 88 -11.78 -3.88 1.63
CA PHE A 88 -10.50 -3.88 0.92
C PHE A 88 -10.17 -2.51 0.31
N ALA A 89 -11.12 -1.86 -0.36
CA ALA A 89 -10.90 -0.53 -0.93
C ALA A 89 -10.63 0.53 0.14
N TRP A 90 -11.35 0.51 1.26
CA TRP A 90 -11.07 1.41 2.38
C TRP A 90 -9.70 1.15 2.99
N PHE A 91 -9.28 -0.11 3.12
CA PHE A 91 -7.94 -0.46 3.59
C PHE A 91 -6.86 0.11 2.65
N LEU A 92 -6.98 -0.14 1.34
CA LEU A 92 -6.03 0.41 0.34
C LEU A 92 -5.98 1.94 0.39
N PHE A 93 -7.14 2.59 0.48
CA PHE A 93 -7.21 4.04 0.59
C PHE A 93 -6.51 4.55 1.85
N CYS A 94 -6.82 3.97 3.01
CA CYS A 94 -6.24 4.37 4.27
C CYS A 94 -4.72 4.18 4.28
N PHE A 95 -4.26 3.00 3.85
CA PHE A 95 -2.85 2.63 3.79
C PHE A 95 -2.06 3.57 2.88
N ALA A 96 -2.57 3.85 1.68
CA ALA A 96 -1.88 4.70 0.72
C ALA A 96 -1.85 6.18 1.13
N VAL A 97 -2.93 6.70 1.73
CA VAL A 97 -2.92 8.08 2.26
C VAL A 97 -1.96 8.19 3.44
N TRP A 98 -1.98 7.22 4.35
CA TRP A 98 -1.05 7.13 5.47
C TRP A 98 0.41 7.16 4.99
N ASP A 99 0.75 6.31 4.02
CA ASP A 99 2.10 6.16 3.47
C ASP A 99 2.61 7.45 2.79
N ILE A 100 1.76 8.11 1.97
CA ILE A 100 2.14 9.37 1.33
C ILE A 100 2.38 10.47 2.38
N PHE A 101 1.48 10.60 3.36
CA PHE A 101 1.60 11.64 4.37
C PHE A 101 2.75 11.39 5.34
N TYR A 102 3.13 10.13 5.56
CA TYR A 102 4.35 9.80 6.29
C TYR A 102 5.58 10.53 5.72
N TYR A 103 5.80 10.43 4.40
CA TYR A 103 6.90 11.15 3.74
C TYR A 103 6.72 12.67 3.74
N ILE A 104 5.48 13.17 3.59
CA ILE A 104 5.21 14.62 3.67
C ILE A 104 5.62 15.17 5.03
N PHE A 105 5.27 14.49 6.13
CA PHE A 105 5.64 14.95 7.46
C PHE A 105 7.14 14.86 7.70
N LEU A 106 7.79 13.76 7.30
CA LEU A 106 9.26 13.69 7.38
C LEU A 106 9.91 14.85 6.63
N TYR A 107 9.39 15.21 5.47
CA TYR A 107 9.93 16.31 4.68
C TYR A 107 9.73 17.65 5.38
N VAL A 108 8.53 17.88 5.94
CA VAL A 108 8.19 19.13 6.62
C VAL A 108 8.98 19.33 7.92
N PHE A 109 9.24 18.26 8.67
CA PHE A 109 9.85 18.37 10.01
C PHE A 109 11.37 18.21 10.02
N ILE A 110 11.93 17.40 9.13
CA ILE A 110 13.36 17.05 9.13
C ILE A 110 14.01 17.10 7.73
N ASP A 111 13.36 17.76 6.76
CA ASP A 111 13.85 17.92 5.38
C ASP A 111 14.19 16.59 4.67
N TRP A 112 13.55 15.48 5.07
CA TRP A 112 13.79 14.17 4.52
C TRP A 112 12.54 13.61 3.81
N PRO A 113 12.64 13.01 2.61
CA PRO A 113 13.89 12.74 1.89
C PRO A 113 14.39 13.96 1.11
N ALA A 114 15.71 14.09 0.98
CA ALA A 114 16.34 15.12 0.16
C ALA A 114 16.00 14.94 -1.34
N SER A 115 15.71 13.71 -1.75
CA SER A 115 15.34 13.33 -3.11
C SER A 115 14.40 12.13 -3.09
N VAL A 116 13.51 12.00 -4.08
CA VAL A 116 12.64 10.81 -4.21
C VAL A 116 13.39 9.52 -4.51
N PHE A 117 14.70 9.61 -4.79
CA PHE A 117 15.60 8.46 -5.00
C PHE A 117 16.31 8.00 -3.73
N GLU A 118 16.12 8.69 -2.60
CA GLU A 118 16.69 8.25 -1.32
C GLU A 118 16.13 6.89 -0.91
N TRP A 119 17.00 6.07 -0.34
CA TRP A 119 16.62 4.76 0.19
C TRP A 119 15.93 4.91 1.54
N ASP A 120 14.88 4.12 1.74
CA ASP A 120 14.20 4.01 3.03
C ASP A 120 13.98 2.55 3.45
N VAL A 121 13.73 2.37 4.74
CA VAL A 121 13.16 1.14 5.29
C VAL A 121 11.64 1.31 5.29
N LEU A 122 10.97 0.60 4.37
CA LEU A 122 9.54 0.75 4.10
C LEU A 122 8.69 0.03 5.15
N PHE A 123 9.12 -1.17 5.53
CA PHE A 123 8.50 -2.05 6.53
C PHE A 123 9.57 -3.03 7.06
N LEU A 124 9.37 -3.54 8.27
CA LEU A 124 10.16 -4.58 8.91
C LEU A 124 9.43 -5.95 8.92
N LEU A 125 8.15 -5.97 8.51
CA LEU A 125 7.31 -7.18 8.50
C LEU A 125 7.08 -7.76 7.09
N PRO A 126 7.15 -9.10 6.91
CA PRO A 126 7.72 -10.10 7.82
C PRO A 126 9.26 -10.06 7.84
N THR A 127 9.85 -9.20 7.00
CA THR A 127 11.28 -8.93 6.90
C THR A 127 11.48 -7.47 6.52
N MET A 128 12.73 -7.03 6.43
CA MET A 128 13.07 -5.67 6.00
C MET A 128 12.79 -5.47 4.51
N TRP A 129 11.94 -4.49 4.22
CA TRP A 129 11.60 -4.01 2.89
C TRP A 129 12.36 -2.72 2.70
N VAL A 130 13.20 -2.65 1.67
CA VAL A 130 13.93 -1.43 1.35
C VAL A 130 13.72 -1.04 -0.09
N GLY A 131 13.69 0.26 -0.33
CA GLY A 131 13.55 0.78 -1.67
C GLY A 131 13.67 2.29 -1.71
N PRO A 132 13.77 2.87 -2.90
CA PRO A 132 13.75 4.31 -3.08
C PRO A 132 12.34 4.87 -2.86
N VAL A 133 12.23 6.06 -2.26
CA VAL A 133 10.93 6.68 -1.86
C VAL A 133 9.92 6.79 -3.00
N TRP A 134 10.35 6.98 -4.25
CA TRP A 134 9.42 7.06 -5.38
C TRP A 134 8.57 5.78 -5.56
N ALA A 135 9.11 4.62 -5.20
CA ALA A 135 8.46 3.32 -5.42
C ALA A 135 7.20 3.11 -4.56
N PRO A 136 7.23 3.24 -3.21
CA PRO A 136 6.03 3.17 -2.39
C PRO A 136 5.04 4.30 -2.72
N VAL A 137 5.51 5.53 -3.00
CA VAL A 137 4.63 6.65 -3.38
C VAL A 137 3.86 6.35 -4.67
N LEU A 138 4.51 5.77 -5.68
CA LEU A 138 3.86 5.36 -6.93
C LEU A 138 2.81 4.26 -6.70
N LEU A 139 3.10 3.29 -5.84
CA LEU A 139 2.13 2.26 -5.45
C LEU A 139 0.95 2.88 -4.70
N SER A 140 1.20 3.82 -3.79
CA SER A 140 0.17 4.53 -3.01
C SER A 140 -0.78 5.32 -3.91
N ILE A 141 -0.27 6.03 -4.91
CA ILE A 141 -1.13 6.69 -5.92
C ILE A 141 -2.01 5.67 -6.66
N THR A 142 -1.44 4.52 -7.02
CA THR A 142 -2.14 3.45 -7.74
C THR A 142 -3.22 2.79 -6.87
N MET A 143 -2.92 2.58 -5.59
CA MET A 143 -3.85 2.07 -4.58
C MET A 143 -5.02 3.02 -4.36
N ILE A 144 -4.77 4.33 -4.24
CA ILE A 144 -5.83 5.35 -4.13
C ILE A 144 -6.73 5.30 -5.38
N PHE A 145 -6.14 5.22 -6.57
CA PHE A 145 -6.90 5.16 -7.82
C PHE A 145 -7.82 3.93 -7.88
N LEU A 146 -7.31 2.75 -7.54
CA LEU A 146 -8.10 1.52 -7.49
C LEU A 146 -9.20 1.62 -6.41
N ALA A 147 -8.86 2.06 -5.20
CA ALA A 147 -9.81 2.21 -4.11
C ALA A 147 -10.95 3.16 -4.48
N MET A 148 -10.63 4.33 -5.03
CA MET A 148 -11.63 5.31 -5.46
C MET A 148 -12.51 4.78 -6.59
N SER A 149 -11.95 4.00 -7.52
CA SER A 149 -12.73 3.34 -8.58
C SER A 149 -13.73 2.33 -8.01
N ILE A 150 -13.30 1.52 -7.03
CA ILE A 150 -14.16 0.56 -6.33
C ILE A 150 -15.27 1.29 -5.56
N LEU A 151 -14.92 2.29 -4.74
CA LEU A 151 -15.89 3.04 -3.93
C LEU A 151 -16.90 3.83 -4.79
N TYR A 152 -16.46 4.39 -5.91
CA TYR A 152 -17.32 5.08 -6.87
C TYR A 152 -18.37 4.14 -7.46
N ASN A 153 -17.95 2.94 -7.89
CA ASN A 153 -18.87 1.95 -8.46
C ASN A 153 -19.87 1.43 -7.43
N GLN A 154 -19.44 1.28 -6.16
CA GLN A 154 -20.34 0.89 -5.07
C GLN A 154 -21.45 1.93 -4.84
N LYS A 155 -21.14 3.23 -4.88
CA LYS A 155 -22.16 4.29 -4.75
C LYS A 155 -23.22 4.24 -5.86
N ARG A 156 -22.85 3.78 -7.05
CA ARG A 156 -23.78 3.58 -8.16
C ARG A 156 -24.63 2.31 -8.04
N LYS A 157 -24.51 1.57 -6.92
CA LYS A 157 -25.13 0.25 -6.70
C LYS A 157 -24.76 -0.75 -7.80
N MET A 158 -23.60 -0.56 -8.43
CA MET A 158 -23.09 -1.49 -9.44
C MET A 158 -22.55 -2.74 -8.74
N PRO A 159 -22.76 -3.94 -9.31
CA PRO A 159 -22.11 -5.14 -8.80
C PRO A 159 -20.60 -4.95 -8.86
N ASN A 160 -19.94 -5.06 -7.71
CA ASN A 160 -18.53 -4.74 -7.54
C ASN A 160 -17.68 -5.99 -7.30
N THR A 161 -18.00 -7.06 -8.04
CA THR A 161 -17.23 -8.30 -8.03
C THR A 161 -15.90 -8.08 -8.74
N LEU A 162 -14.82 -8.55 -8.11
CA LEU A 162 -13.50 -8.68 -8.75
C LEU A 162 -13.47 -10.07 -9.40
N ASN A 163 -13.41 -10.11 -10.73
CA ASN A 163 -13.25 -11.37 -11.46
C ASN A 163 -11.92 -12.03 -11.05
N LYS A 164 -11.88 -13.38 -11.04
CA LYS A 164 -10.68 -14.18 -10.78
C LYS A 164 -9.45 -13.70 -11.57
N LYS A 165 -9.62 -13.28 -12.83
CA LYS A 165 -8.52 -12.73 -13.64
C LYS A 165 -7.93 -11.44 -13.07
N VAL A 166 -8.80 -10.50 -12.68
CA VAL A 166 -8.38 -9.24 -12.04
C VAL A 166 -7.70 -9.53 -10.71
N LEU A 167 -8.31 -10.39 -9.89
CA LEU A 167 -7.76 -10.77 -8.60
C LEU A 167 -6.38 -11.42 -8.73
N LEU A 168 -6.21 -12.34 -9.69
CA LEU A 168 -4.92 -12.99 -9.96
C LEU A 168 -3.85 -11.95 -10.33
N LEU A 169 -4.16 -11.01 -11.22
CA LEU A 169 -3.23 -9.97 -11.64
C LEU A 169 -2.84 -9.04 -10.48
N LEU A 170 -3.82 -8.61 -9.67
CA LEU A 170 -3.55 -7.75 -8.51
C LEU A 170 -2.68 -8.48 -7.47
N ILE A 171 -3.00 -9.74 -7.14
CA ILE A 171 -2.24 -10.51 -6.14
C ILE A 171 -0.84 -10.81 -6.66
N SER A 172 -0.71 -11.39 -7.85
CA SER A 172 0.60 -11.76 -8.40
C SER A 172 1.49 -10.53 -8.64
N GLY A 173 0.93 -9.44 -9.16
CA GLY A 173 1.65 -8.18 -9.31
C GLY A 173 2.12 -7.62 -7.96
N SER A 174 1.28 -7.66 -6.92
CA SER A 174 1.65 -7.22 -5.57
C SER A 174 2.78 -8.08 -4.99
N LEU A 175 2.71 -9.41 -5.13
CA LEU A 175 3.76 -10.31 -4.65
C LEU A 175 5.11 -10.05 -5.35
N ILE A 176 5.10 -9.81 -6.67
CA ILE A 176 6.31 -9.49 -7.43
C ILE A 176 6.91 -8.16 -6.97
N VAL A 177 6.08 -7.14 -6.73
CA VAL A 177 6.53 -5.86 -6.16
C VAL A 177 7.13 -6.05 -4.77
N ILE A 178 6.51 -6.83 -3.89
CA ILE A 178 7.05 -7.14 -2.56
C ILE A 178 8.42 -7.82 -2.68
N VAL A 179 8.57 -8.78 -3.60
CA VAL A 179 9.88 -9.40 -3.86
C VAL A 179 10.93 -8.37 -4.24
N SER A 180 10.59 -7.35 -5.05
CA SER A 180 11.55 -6.30 -5.43
C SER A 180 12.06 -5.47 -4.24
N PHE A 181 11.26 -5.31 -3.18
CA PHE A 181 11.67 -4.61 -1.95
C PHE A 181 12.50 -5.48 -0.99
N CYS A 182 12.33 -6.80 -1.03
CA CYS A 182 12.97 -7.72 -0.09
C CYS A 182 14.25 -8.37 -0.64
N ILE A 183 14.38 -8.48 -1.96
CA ILE A 183 15.40 -9.34 -2.58
C ILE A 183 16.83 -8.88 -2.27
N ASP A 184 17.12 -7.58 -2.23
CA ASP A 184 18.47 -7.08 -1.94
C ASP A 184 18.90 -7.46 -0.50
N PHE A 185 18.02 -7.24 0.48
CA PHE A 185 18.25 -7.67 1.86
C PHE A 185 18.39 -9.19 1.99
N TYR A 186 17.55 -9.95 1.27
CA TYR A 186 17.64 -11.41 1.24
C TYR A 186 18.97 -11.90 0.68
N MET A 187 19.45 -11.31 -0.42
CA MET A 187 20.75 -11.65 -1.02
C MET A 187 21.90 -11.32 -0.05
N TYR A 188 21.81 -10.20 0.66
CA TYR A 188 22.76 -9.84 1.71
C TYR A 188 22.81 -10.90 2.82
N LEU A 189 21.66 -11.38 3.31
CA LEU A 189 21.59 -12.39 4.36
C LEU A 189 22.25 -13.72 3.93
N ILE A 190 21.97 -14.19 2.73
CA ILE A 190 22.55 -15.44 2.20
C ILE A 190 24.08 -15.33 2.08
N ASN A 191 24.56 -14.20 1.56
CA ASN A 191 25.99 -14.00 1.33
C ASN A 191 26.77 -13.83 2.64
N SER A 192 26.16 -13.18 3.64
CA SER A 192 26.80 -12.90 4.93
C SER A 192 26.73 -14.09 5.90
N PHE A 193 25.69 -14.92 5.79
CA PHE A 193 25.42 -16.06 6.68
C PHE A 193 25.16 -17.37 5.93
N PRO A 194 26.10 -17.85 5.09
CA PRO A 194 25.87 -19.00 4.19
C PRO A 194 25.58 -20.32 4.90
N ASN A 195 25.97 -20.44 6.17
CA ASN A 195 25.82 -21.66 6.97
C ASN A 195 24.55 -21.68 7.84
N GLN A 196 23.76 -20.59 7.86
CA GLN A 196 22.50 -20.54 8.59
C GLN A 196 21.32 -20.84 7.65
N SER A 197 20.35 -21.59 8.15
CA SER A 197 19.14 -21.87 7.39
C SER A 197 18.25 -20.62 7.33
N ILE A 198 17.66 -20.36 6.17
CA ILE A 198 16.92 -19.13 5.88
C ILE A 198 15.75 -18.92 6.87
N ASP A 199 15.06 -19.99 7.24
CA ASP A 199 14.02 -19.98 8.27
C ASP A 199 14.54 -19.46 9.63
N LYS A 200 15.75 -19.86 10.02
CA LYS A 200 16.39 -19.34 11.24
C LYS A 200 16.83 -17.91 11.07
N LEU A 201 17.23 -17.50 9.87
CA LEU A 201 17.58 -16.10 9.57
C LEU A 201 16.38 -15.17 9.61
N PHE A 202 15.17 -15.61 9.23
CA PHE A 202 13.95 -14.77 9.20
C PHE A 202 13.11 -14.83 10.47
N PHE A 203 13.31 -15.81 11.36
CA PHE A 203 12.53 -15.96 12.60
C PHE A 203 13.40 -16.04 13.87
N SER A 204 14.70 -15.74 13.79
CA SER A 204 15.55 -15.66 14.99
C SER A 204 15.43 -14.31 15.69
N GLU A 205 15.70 -14.31 16.99
CA GLU A 205 15.82 -13.08 17.81
C GLU A 205 16.91 -12.12 17.29
N ASN A 206 17.80 -12.60 16.41
CA ASN A 206 18.99 -11.88 15.94
C ASN A 206 18.83 -11.25 14.54
N ILE A 207 17.66 -11.31 13.88
CA ILE A 207 17.42 -10.66 12.58
C ILE A 207 17.85 -9.19 12.60
N PHE A 208 17.55 -8.50 13.70
CA PHE A 208 17.93 -7.11 13.89
C PHE A 208 19.42 -6.90 14.03
N GLU A 209 20.15 -7.82 14.65
CA GLU A 209 21.61 -7.76 14.70
C GLU A 209 22.21 -7.95 13.30
N TYR A 210 21.62 -8.83 12.50
CA TYR A 210 22.04 -9.08 11.12
C TYR A 210 21.77 -7.89 10.20
N SER A 211 20.78 -7.03 10.48
CA SER A 211 20.51 -5.84 9.68
C SER A 211 21.42 -4.65 10.00
N LEU A 212 22.18 -4.67 11.10
CA LEU A 212 23.06 -3.55 11.51
C LEU A 212 24.25 -3.31 10.58
N SER A 213 24.59 -4.29 9.75
CA SER A 213 25.67 -4.17 8.76
C SER A 213 25.14 -4.11 7.32
N TYR A 214 23.82 -4.09 7.14
CA TYR A 214 23.19 -4.08 5.84
C TYR A 214 23.17 -2.68 5.23
N VAL A 215 23.68 -2.56 4.00
CA VAL A 215 23.58 -1.36 3.17
C VAL A 215 22.94 -1.75 1.85
N PRO A 216 21.80 -1.16 1.45
CA PRO A 216 21.17 -1.44 0.17
C PRO A 216 22.11 -1.13 -0.98
N GLN A 217 22.25 -2.07 -1.92
CA GLN A 217 23.11 -1.89 -3.08
C GLN A 217 22.33 -1.67 -4.37
N THR A 218 21.33 -2.51 -4.63
CA THR A 218 20.61 -2.49 -5.91
C THR A 218 19.11 -2.56 -5.68
N PHE A 219 18.38 -1.57 -6.20
CA PHE A 219 16.93 -1.69 -6.31
C PHE A 219 16.59 -2.37 -7.63
N TYR A 220 15.94 -3.54 -7.57
CA TYR A 220 15.61 -4.34 -8.75
C TYR A 220 14.39 -3.77 -9.49
N ILE A 221 14.61 -2.62 -10.16
CA ILE A 221 13.58 -1.84 -10.86
C ILE A 221 12.82 -2.70 -11.88
N GLU A 222 13.49 -3.62 -12.56
CA GLU A 222 12.84 -4.49 -13.55
C GLU A 222 11.77 -5.40 -12.93
N ILE A 223 12.08 -5.98 -11.76
CA ILE A 223 11.14 -6.81 -10.99
C ILE A 223 9.99 -5.94 -10.50
N PHE A 224 10.30 -4.75 -9.96
CA PHE A 224 9.30 -3.80 -9.52
C PHE A 224 8.33 -3.42 -10.66
N LEU A 225 8.86 -3.04 -11.82
CA LEU A 225 8.07 -2.62 -12.97
C LEU A 225 7.21 -3.76 -13.53
N LEU A 226 7.73 -4.99 -13.56
CA LEU A 226 6.95 -6.16 -13.95
C LEU A 226 5.70 -6.31 -13.06
N GLY A 227 5.88 -6.32 -11.75
CA GLY A 227 4.76 -6.44 -10.81
C GLY A 227 3.81 -5.24 -10.89
N PHE A 228 4.36 -4.03 -11.03
CA PHE A 228 3.58 -2.81 -11.17
C PHE A 228 2.71 -2.80 -12.44
N PHE A 229 3.25 -3.20 -13.59
CA PHE A 229 2.48 -3.29 -14.82
C PHE A 229 1.39 -4.36 -14.77
N MET A 230 1.62 -5.45 -14.04
CA MET A 230 0.57 -6.45 -13.79
C MET A 230 -0.57 -5.89 -12.94
N ILE A 231 -0.27 -5.10 -11.91
CA ILE A 231 -1.27 -4.37 -11.12
C ILE A 231 -2.06 -3.42 -12.03
N LEU A 232 -1.38 -2.60 -12.84
CA LEU A 232 -2.03 -1.69 -13.78
C LEU A 232 -2.92 -2.41 -14.78
N ALA A 233 -2.46 -3.53 -15.35
CA ALA A 233 -3.27 -4.36 -16.24
C ALA A 233 -4.54 -4.88 -15.53
N GLY A 234 -4.42 -5.33 -14.28
CA GLY A 234 -5.57 -5.74 -13.46
C GLY A 234 -6.57 -4.62 -13.26
N ILE A 235 -6.10 -3.41 -12.94
CA ILE A 235 -6.94 -2.20 -12.78
C ILE A 235 -7.62 -1.84 -14.10
N ILE A 236 -6.89 -1.84 -15.21
CA ILE A 236 -7.42 -1.52 -16.54
C ILE A 236 -8.54 -2.49 -16.92
N ILE A 237 -8.31 -3.81 -16.76
CA ILE A 237 -9.32 -4.84 -17.03
C ILE A 237 -10.54 -4.65 -16.13
N TYR A 238 -10.35 -4.33 -14.85
CA TYR A 238 -11.46 -4.02 -13.94
C TYR A 238 -12.29 -2.84 -14.46
N LEU A 239 -11.66 -1.75 -14.88
CA LEU A 239 -12.36 -0.57 -15.40
C LEU A 239 -13.12 -0.87 -16.69
N PHE A 240 -12.54 -1.65 -17.61
CA PHE A 240 -13.22 -2.07 -18.84
C PHE A 240 -14.47 -2.91 -18.54
N GLN A 241 -14.38 -3.90 -17.64
CA GLN A 241 -15.52 -4.72 -17.23
C GLN A 241 -16.65 -3.87 -16.63
N LYS A 242 -16.32 -2.84 -15.84
CA LYS A 242 -17.33 -1.94 -15.26
C LYS A 242 -17.94 -1.01 -16.30
N ARG A 243 -17.18 -0.57 -17.30
CA ARG A 243 -17.70 0.19 -18.44
C ARG A 243 -18.71 -0.63 -19.24
N GLU A 244 -18.36 -1.85 -19.63
CA GLU A 244 -19.24 -2.74 -20.38
C GLU A 244 -20.55 -3.03 -19.63
N CYS A 245 -20.48 -3.25 -18.31
CA CYS A 245 -21.70 -3.46 -17.52
C CYS A 245 -22.57 -2.20 -17.43
N VAL A 246 -21.98 -0.99 -17.41
CA VAL A 246 -22.75 0.26 -17.48
C VAL A 246 -23.44 0.40 -18.83
N ASP A 247 -22.74 0.12 -19.93
CA ASP A 247 -23.30 0.22 -21.28
C ASP A 247 -24.48 -0.76 -21.46
N GLN A 248 -24.34 -2.01 -21.00
CA GLN A 248 -25.44 -3.00 -21.00
C GLN A 248 -26.65 -2.56 -20.18
N LEU A 249 -26.44 -1.97 -18.99
CA LEU A 249 -27.55 -1.47 -18.16
C LEU A 249 -28.28 -0.30 -18.81
N LEU A 250 -27.58 0.55 -19.58
CA LEU A 250 -28.18 1.64 -20.33
C LEU A 250 -29.03 1.11 -21.50
N GLU A 251 -28.53 0.11 -22.24
CA GLU A 251 -29.27 -0.55 -23.33
C GLU A 251 -30.54 -1.24 -22.81
N ILE A 252 -30.46 -1.98 -21.70
CA ILE A 252 -31.62 -2.67 -21.09
C ILE A 252 -32.68 -1.68 -20.63
N ASN A 253 -32.27 -0.57 -19.99
CA ASN A 253 -33.19 0.48 -19.55
C ASN A 253 -33.90 1.17 -20.73
N GLN A 254 -33.21 1.31 -21.88
CA GLN A 254 -33.82 1.84 -23.11
C GLN A 254 -34.82 0.87 -23.73
N GLN A 255 -34.62 -0.45 -23.58
CA GLN A 255 -35.49 -1.49 -24.12
C GLN A 255 -36.71 -1.83 -23.23
N GLY A 256 -36.87 -1.18 -22.07
CA GLY A 256 -38.06 -1.32 -21.20
C GLY A 256 -38.25 -2.71 -20.56
N ASN A 257 -37.27 -3.60 -20.65
CA ASN A 257 -37.43 -4.99 -20.27
C ASN A 257 -36.97 -5.24 -18.81
N SER A 258 -37.91 -5.09 -17.86
CA SER A 258 -37.67 -5.20 -16.41
C SER A 258 -37.44 -6.64 -15.90
N LYS A 259 -37.52 -7.67 -16.75
CA LYS A 259 -37.41 -9.06 -16.30
C LYS A 259 -35.98 -9.58 -16.48
N TYR A 260 -35.34 -9.84 -15.34
CA TYR A 260 -34.02 -10.45 -15.14
C TYR A 260 -32.81 -9.50 -15.19
N LEU A 261 -32.62 -8.74 -14.11
CA LEU A 261 -31.35 -8.08 -13.79
C LEU A 261 -30.27 -9.12 -13.43
N LYS A 262 -29.56 -9.64 -14.43
CA LYS A 262 -28.22 -10.21 -14.23
C LYS A 262 -27.35 -9.71 -15.37
N CYS A 263 -26.51 -8.71 -15.07
CA CYS A 263 -25.41 -8.33 -15.95
C CYS A 263 -24.56 -9.60 -16.15
N ARG A 264 -24.53 -10.16 -17.37
CA ARG A 264 -23.85 -11.44 -17.67
C ARG A 264 -22.37 -11.47 -17.33
N ILE A 265 -21.79 -10.29 -17.09
CA ILE A 265 -20.37 -10.02 -16.85
C ILE A 265 -20.03 -9.96 -15.35
N CYS A 266 -21.02 -9.85 -14.45
CA CYS A 266 -20.81 -9.61 -13.01
C CYS A 266 -21.20 -10.76 -12.08
#